data_AF-A0A947MM24-F1
#
_entry.id   AF-A0A947MM24-F1
#
_cell.length_a   1.000
_cell.length_b   1.000
_cell.length_c   1.000
_cell.angle_alpha   90.00
_cell.angle_beta   90.00
_cell.angle_gamma   90.00
#
_symmetry.space_group_name_H-M   'P 1'
#
loop_
_entity.id
_entity.type
_entity.pdbx_description
1 polymer ?
#
loop_
_entity_poly.entity_id
_entity_poly.type
_entity_poly.pdbx_seq_one_letter_code
_entity_poly.pdbx_strand_id
1 'polypeptide(L)'
;VDTNLDAFFGHYRIQNNKDLILEQEKSLQEKINTVAMQMSNIGPLPMGAWYNYPLFPIFESFDATSPLVAGMRRVILPFTSSFSDSGQGQPDLTFTALISSSPTSISKTKDFMLDPKVLRDALSSEVVTGPHHAAVQVAGKASSYFAGRQRPERPAPPAPAEGENALPPEPVKELTQKDKGDVNIVVIGSNLGFEDLSPSRILDGFNLGAIAQEKVTGLGAAIPYYIRYVNAWGRFIGMQNPVHLGQRGQLTQLPGQQVEFWQKNLDFLFGVFDWATGDSGLAQVRAKADDDRPLGFKTDTQKKLVSYGLVFGLPAAFVLLALVRLWIRRAARRRLTPQG
;
A
#
# COMPACT_ATOMS: atom_id res chain seq x y z
N VAL A 1 1.22 -20.66 16.43
CA VAL A 1 -0.24 -20.68 16.63
C VAL A 1 -0.83 -21.29 15.39
N ASP A 2 -1.45 -22.46 15.49
CA ASP A 2 -2.09 -23.11 14.36
C ASP A 2 -3.48 -22.50 14.17
N THR A 3 -3.65 -21.64 13.17
CA THR A 3 -4.86 -20.81 13.01
C THR A 3 -5.97 -21.52 12.23
N ASN A 4 -5.77 -22.77 11.80
CA ASN A 4 -6.64 -23.52 10.88
C ASN A 4 -6.94 -22.78 9.54
N LEU A 5 -6.24 -21.68 9.26
CA LEU A 5 -6.46 -20.88 8.05
C LEU A 5 -6.07 -21.64 6.78
N ASP A 6 -5.04 -22.47 6.83
CA ASP A 6 -4.63 -23.27 5.65
C ASP A 6 -5.73 -24.24 5.22
N ALA A 7 -6.42 -24.86 6.18
CA ALA A 7 -7.54 -25.76 5.88
C ALA A 7 -8.74 -25.00 5.32
N PHE A 8 -9.02 -23.80 5.86
CA PHE A 8 -10.06 -22.92 5.32
C PHE A 8 -9.73 -22.47 3.89
N PHE A 9 -8.52 -21.97 3.65
CA PHE A 9 -8.06 -21.54 2.33
C PHE A 9 -8.03 -22.68 1.32
N GLY A 10 -7.53 -23.85 1.71
CA GLY A 10 -7.47 -25.02 0.85
C GLY A 10 -8.85 -25.51 0.38
N HIS A 11 -9.89 -25.38 1.22
CA HIS A 11 -11.28 -25.68 0.82
C HIS A 11 -11.76 -24.82 -0.35
N TYR A 12 -11.24 -23.59 -0.44
CA TYR A 12 -11.54 -22.62 -1.50
C TYR A 12 -10.40 -22.50 -2.53
N ARG A 13 -9.55 -23.53 -2.69
CA ARG A 13 -8.44 -23.58 -3.66
C ARG A 13 -7.26 -22.63 -3.41
N ILE A 14 -7.23 -21.94 -2.27
CA ILE A 14 -6.15 -21.00 -1.95
C ILE A 14 -5.07 -21.74 -1.16
N GLN A 15 -3.83 -21.69 -1.64
CA GLN A 15 -2.67 -22.20 -0.90
C GLN A 15 -1.78 -21.03 -0.47
N ASN A 16 -1.58 -20.87 0.83
CA ASN A 16 -0.56 -19.97 1.38
C ASN A 16 0.80 -20.67 1.33
N ASN A 17 1.77 -20.07 0.64
CA ASN A 17 3.10 -20.66 0.45
C ASN A 17 3.99 -20.52 1.70
N LYS A 18 3.56 -19.79 2.73
CA LYS A 18 4.26 -19.57 4.01
C LYS A 18 5.67 -19.01 3.81
N ASP A 19 5.79 -18.13 2.84
CA ASP A 19 7.01 -17.46 2.45
C ASP A 19 6.89 -15.94 2.68
N LEU A 20 7.97 -15.21 2.37
CA LEU A 20 7.96 -13.77 2.23
C LEU A 20 8.52 -13.40 0.85
N ILE A 21 7.77 -12.56 0.15
CA ILE A 21 8.15 -11.94 -1.11
C ILE A 21 9.17 -10.83 -0.82
N LEU A 22 10.28 -10.87 -1.55
CA LEU A 22 11.42 -9.97 -1.46
C LEU A 22 11.63 -9.33 -2.83
N GLU A 23 11.64 -8.00 -2.88
CA GLU A 23 11.88 -7.24 -4.11
C GLU A 23 13.36 -6.86 -4.26
N GLN A 24 13.97 -7.22 -5.40
CA GLN A 24 15.38 -6.93 -5.71
C GLN A 24 15.59 -5.52 -6.33
N GLU A 25 14.82 -5.18 -7.38
CA GLU A 25 15.10 -4.01 -8.22
C GLU A 25 14.00 -2.93 -8.23
N LYS A 26 12.72 -3.29 -8.07
CA LYS A 26 11.61 -2.34 -8.27
C LYS A 26 11.12 -1.66 -6.99
N SER A 27 11.45 -2.21 -5.83
CA SER A 27 11.36 -1.49 -4.55
C SER A 27 12.36 -0.33 -4.45
N LEU A 28 13.18 -0.08 -5.48
CA LEU A 28 14.32 0.82 -5.39
C LEU A 28 14.01 2.33 -5.46
N GLN A 29 12.77 2.71 -5.79
CA GLN A 29 12.40 4.11 -6.06
C GLN A 29 11.84 4.86 -4.85
N GLU A 30 11.15 4.19 -3.93
CA GLU A 30 10.70 4.80 -2.67
C GLU A 30 11.56 4.28 -1.53
N LYS A 31 12.45 5.18 -1.06
CA LYS A 31 13.38 4.84 -0.01
C LYS A 31 12.71 5.05 1.34
N ILE A 32 12.81 4.08 2.23
CA ILE A 32 12.43 4.24 3.64
C ILE A 32 13.60 4.93 4.35
N ASN A 33 13.33 6.00 5.09
CA ASN A 33 14.35 6.67 5.89
C ASN A 33 14.61 5.85 7.16
N THR A 34 15.82 5.35 7.32
CA THR A 34 16.30 4.81 8.61
C THR A 34 17.43 5.69 9.12
N VAL A 35 17.57 5.80 10.44
CA VAL A 35 18.68 6.56 11.02
C VAL A 35 19.90 5.63 11.07
N ALA A 36 20.90 5.90 10.24
CA ALA A 36 22.19 5.22 10.27
C ALA A 36 23.21 6.09 11.03
N MET A 37 24.12 5.47 11.79
CA MET A 37 25.20 6.20 12.45
C MET A 37 26.43 6.21 11.54
N GLN A 38 26.92 7.41 11.19
CA GLN A 38 28.21 7.54 10.51
C GLN A 38 29.25 8.00 11.52
N MET A 39 30.33 7.24 11.67
CA MET A 39 31.48 7.68 12.46
C MET A 39 32.17 8.83 11.72
N SER A 40 32.13 10.00 12.34
CA SER A 40 32.90 11.18 11.95
C SER A 40 34.06 11.37 12.92
N ASN A 41 35.02 12.25 12.58
CA ASN A 41 36.14 12.60 13.46
C ASN A 41 35.71 13.24 14.80
N ILE A 42 34.43 13.60 14.95
CA ILE A 42 33.84 14.25 16.12
C ILE A 42 32.87 13.30 16.86
N GLY A 43 32.85 12.01 16.50
CA GLY A 43 31.97 10.99 17.08
C GLY A 43 30.86 10.52 16.12
N PRO A 44 29.99 9.61 16.58
CA PRO A 44 28.91 9.06 15.76
C PRO A 44 27.83 10.12 15.54
N LEU A 45 27.61 10.50 14.27
CA LEU A 45 26.54 11.41 13.88
C LEU A 45 25.35 10.58 13.33
N PRO A 46 24.12 10.81 13.81
CA PRO A 46 22.94 10.21 13.20
C PRO A 46 22.71 10.85 11.83
N MET A 47 22.90 10.08 10.77
CA MET A 47 22.59 10.45 9.40
C MET A 47 21.34 9.70 8.97
N GLY A 48 20.32 10.42 8.50
CA GLY A 48 19.20 9.77 7.81
C GLY A 48 19.72 9.09 6.55
N ALA A 49 19.60 7.78 6.50
CA ALA A 49 20.00 6.96 5.37
C ALA A 49 18.76 6.31 4.78
N TRP A 50 18.57 6.57 3.49
CA TRP A 50 17.40 6.18 2.74
C TRP A 50 17.66 4.82 2.12
N TYR A 51 17.04 3.76 2.67
CA TYR A 51 17.19 2.38 2.20
C TYR A 51 15.89 1.85 1.61
N ASN A 52 16.03 1.08 0.55
CA ASN A 52 14.96 0.25 0.01
C ASN A 52 14.95 -1.04 0.82
N TYR A 53 13.84 -1.37 1.45
CA TYR A 53 13.76 -2.56 2.27
C TYR A 53 13.04 -3.68 1.51
N PRO A 54 13.73 -4.77 1.14
CA PRO A 54 13.13 -5.83 0.32
C PRO A 54 11.87 -6.47 0.91
N LEU A 55 11.73 -6.44 2.24
CA LEU A 55 10.55 -6.92 2.98
C LEU A 55 9.33 -5.99 2.91
N PHE A 56 9.47 -4.82 2.29
CA PHE A 56 8.41 -3.85 2.04
C PHE A 56 8.21 -3.75 0.51
N PRO A 57 7.83 -4.85 -0.15
CA PRO A 57 7.69 -4.89 -1.59
C PRO A 57 6.65 -3.89 -2.09
N ILE A 58 7.01 -3.24 -3.19
CA ILE A 58 6.17 -2.30 -3.92
C ILE A 58 5.62 -3.03 -5.14
N PHE A 59 4.30 -3.19 -5.20
CA PHE A 59 3.61 -3.90 -6.27
C PHE A 59 3.04 -2.91 -7.28
N GLU A 60 3.27 -3.19 -8.55
CA GLU A 60 2.79 -2.38 -9.69
C GLU A 60 2.09 -3.24 -10.75
N SER A 61 2.05 -4.56 -10.55
CA SER A 61 1.43 -5.51 -11.47
C SER A 61 0.07 -5.91 -10.92
N PHE A 62 -0.98 -5.36 -11.53
CA PHE A 62 -2.38 -5.54 -11.15
C PHE A 62 -3.16 -6.19 -12.27
N ASP A 63 -4.17 -6.98 -11.92
CA ASP A 63 -5.15 -7.46 -12.88
C ASP A 63 -6.06 -6.31 -13.35
N ALA A 64 -5.78 -5.80 -14.54
CA ALA A 64 -6.55 -4.72 -15.16
C ALA A 64 -8.02 -5.08 -15.45
N THR A 65 -8.37 -6.38 -15.40
CA THR A 65 -9.76 -6.83 -15.61
C THR A 65 -10.57 -6.81 -14.32
N SER A 66 -9.91 -6.83 -13.16
CA SER A 66 -10.58 -6.84 -11.86
C SER A 66 -10.93 -5.42 -11.41
N PRO A 67 -12.21 -5.11 -11.13
CA PRO A 67 -12.61 -3.78 -10.67
C PRO A 67 -12.01 -3.43 -9.29
N LEU A 68 -11.50 -4.41 -8.55
CA LEU A 68 -10.83 -4.22 -7.27
C LEU A 68 -9.50 -3.47 -7.39
N VAL A 69 -8.77 -3.68 -8.49
CA VAL A 69 -7.38 -3.23 -8.64
C VAL A 69 -7.09 -2.56 -9.98
N ALA A 70 -8.07 -2.48 -10.90
CA ALA A 70 -7.87 -1.95 -12.25
C ALA A 70 -7.39 -0.48 -12.31
N GLY A 71 -7.72 0.34 -11.31
CA GLY A 71 -7.21 1.73 -11.23
C GLY A 71 -5.98 1.89 -10.32
N MET A 72 -5.49 0.80 -9.73
CA MET A 72 -4.32 0.85 -8.87
C MET A 72 -3.05 0.89 -9.70
N ARG A 73 -2.15 1.78 -9.32
CA ARG A 73 -0.84 1.92 -9.95
C ARG A 73 0.29 1.39 -9.10
N ARG A 74 0.11 1.44 -7.79
CA ARG A 74 1.10 1.02 -6.81
C ARG A 74 0.44 0.71 -5.48
N VAL A 75 0.88 -0.34 -4.83
CA VAL A 75 0.56 -0.65 -3.43
C VAL A 75 1.81 -1.21 -2.77
N ILE A 76 1.99 -0.98 -1.48
CA ILE A 76 3.14 -1.53 -0.75
C ILE A 76 2.60 -2.43 0.33
N LEU A 77 3.00 -3.69 0.32
CA LEU A 77 2.49 -4.68 1.25
C LEU A 77 3.66 -5.18 2.11
N PRO A 78 3.79 -4.72 3.36
CA PRO A 78 4.87 -5.17 4.24
C PRO A 78 4.75 -6.66 4.56
N PHE A 79 5.89 -7.35 4.66
CA PHE A 79 5.98 -8.76 5.07
C PHE A 79 5.00 -9.67 4.32
N THR A 80 4.97 -9.53 3.00
CA THR A 80 3.96 -10.18 2.17
C THR A 80 4.28 -11.64 1.90
N SER A 81 3.37 -12.55 2.21
CA SER A 81 3.39 -13.93 1.74
C SER A 81 2.75 -14.08 0.37
N SER A 82 3.16 -15.11 -0.37
CA SER A 82 2.61 -15.44 -1.67
C SER A 82 1.54 -16.53 -1.59
N PHE A 83 0.67 -16.54 -2.61
CA PHE A 83 -0.38 -17.55 -2.78
C PHE A 83 -0.27 -18.27 -4.11
N SER A 84 -0.76 -19.49 -4.14
CA SER A 84 -0.93 -20.30 -5.34
C SER A 84 -2.33 -20.93 -5.39
N ASP A 85 -2.78 -21.29 -6.60
CA ASP A 85 -3.96 -22.17 -6.75
C ASP A 85 -3.53 -23.57 -6.34
N SER A 86 -4.14 -24.11 -5.30
CA SER A 86 -3.83 -25.47 -4.82
C SER A 86 -4.24 -26.54 -5.84
N GLY A 87 -5.11 -26.20 -6.81
CA GLY A 87 -5.71 -27.15 -7.73
C GLY A 87 -6.74 -28.07 -7.06
N GLN A 88 -6.81 -28.04 -5.73
CA GLN A 88 -7.64 -28.89 -4.89
C GLN A 88 -8.73 -28.07 -4.21
N GLY A 89 -9.89 -28.68 -3.97
CA GLY A 89 -11.06 -28.00 -3.43
C GLY A 89 -12.20 -28.04 -4.42
N GLN A 90 -12.98 -26.97 -4.51
CA GLN A 90 -14.23 -26.99 -5.29
C GLN A 90 -13.99 -26.70 -6.77
N PRO A 91 -14.62 -27.47 -7.69
CA PRO A 91 -14.34 -27.36 -9.13
C PRO A 91 -14.90 -26.09 -9.77
N ASP A 92 -15.99 -25.52 -9.21
CA ASP A 92 -16.69 -24.36 -9.77
C ASP A 92 -16.11 -23.01 -9.30
N LEU A 93 -14.89 -23.03 -8.77
CA LEU A 93 -14.19 -21.85 -8.27
C LEU A 93 -13.09 -21.41 -9.24
N THR A 94 -13.08 -20.13 -9.56
CA THR A 94 -12.05 -19.48 -10.36
C THR A 94 -11.06 -18.79 -9.44
N PHE A 95 -9.77 -19.09 -9.60
CA PHE A 95 -8.67 -18.41 -8.92
C PHE A 95 -8.11 -17.31 -9.83
N THR A 96 -8.01 -16.10 -9.31
CA THR A 96 -7.52 -14.93 -10.04
C THR A 96 -6.45 -14.22 -9.20
N ALA A 97 -5.26 -14.04 -9.76
CA ALA A 97 -4.24 -13.20 -9.14
C ALA A 97 -4.61 -11.72 -9.32
N LEU A 98 -4.82 -11.01 -8.22
CA LEU A 98 -5.14 -9.57 -8.23
C LEU A 98 -3.87 -8.71 -8.27
N ILE A 99 -2.91 -9.06 -7.41
CA ILE A 99 -1.65 -8.33 -7.25
C ILE A 99 -0.51 -9.33 -7.37
N SER A 100 0.45 -9.05 -8.26
CA SER A 100 1.64 -9.88 -8.45
C SER A 100 2.92 -9.09 -8.23
N SER A 101 3.93 -9.74 -7.66
CA SER A 101 5.27 -9.18 -7.51
C SER A 101 5.98 -9.02 -8.86
N SER A 102 7.14 -8.38 -8.85
CA SER A 102 7.95 -8.24 -10.05
C SER A 102 8.47 -9.60 -10.55
N PRO A 103 8.76 -9.75 -11.85
CA PRO A 103 9.42 -10.94 -12.37
C PRO A 103 10.80 -11.21 -11.77
N THR A 104 11.43 -10.21 -11.15
CA THR A 104 12.74 -10.32 -10.48
C THR A 104 12.64 -10.51 -8.97
N SER A 105 11.42 -10.71 -8.45
CA SER A 105 11.22 -10.98 -7.04
C SER A 105 11.70 -12.37 -6.63
N ILE A 106 12.01 -12.49 -5.35
CA ILE A 106 12.37 -13.74 -4.70
C ILE A 106 11.34 -14.04 -3.63
N SER A 107 11.08 -15.30 -3.39
CA SER A 107 10.37 -15.78 -2.22
C SER A 107 11.32 -16.63 -1.35
N LYS A 108 11.28 -16.42 -0.03
CA LYS A 108 12.00 -17.25 0.95
C LYS A 108 11.07 -17.65 2.09
N THR A 109 11.33 -18.80 2.70
CA THR A 109 10.59 -19.28 3.89
C THR A 109 11.41 -19.18 5.18
N LYS A 110 12.71 -18.92 5.07
CA LYS A 110 13.66 -18.88 6.19
C LYS A 110 14.85 -17.95 5.87
N ASP A 111 15.71 -17.75 6.87
CA ASP A 111 16.96 -17.00 6.77
C ASP A 111 16.75 -15.53 6.38
N PHE A 112 15.80 -14.88 7.05
CA PHE A 112 15.53 -13.46 6.88
C PHE A 112 16.50 -12.62 7.69
N MET A 113 17.40 -11.94 6.99
CA MET A 113 18.20 -10.87 7.59
C MET A 113 17.30 -9.64 7.76
N LEU A 114 17.15 -9.14 8.99
CA LEU A 114 16.35 -7.95 9.24
C LEU A 114 17.09 -6.66 8.88
N ASP A 115 18.43 -6.67 8.89
CA ASP A 115 19.21 -5.52 8.47
C ASP A 115 19.00 -5.26 6.96
N PRO A 116 18.50 -4.06 6.57
CA PRO A 116 18.17 -3.76 5.18
C PRO A 116 19.36 -3.87 4.22
N LYS A 117 20.56 -3.47 4.67
CA LYS A 117 21.76 -3.46 3.82
C LYS A 117 22.24 -4.89 3.60
N VAL A 118 22.37 -5.68 4.67
CA VAL A 118 22.80 -7.08 4.61
C VAL A 118 21.81 -7.90 3.79
N LEU A 119 20.51 -7.70 4.00
CA LEU A 119 19.47 -8.40 3.24
C LEU A 119 19.57 -8.10 1.75
N ARG A 120 19.68 -6.83 1.37
CA ARG A 120 19.81 -6.44 -0.04
C ARG A 120 21.08 -7.02 -0.67
N ASP A 121 22.21 -6.91 0.03
CA ASP A 121 23.49 -7.41 -0.47
C ASP A 121 23.40 -8.94 -0.67
N ALA A 122 22.76 -9.68 0.25
CA ALA A 122 22.52 -11.12 0.13
C ALA A 122 21.58 -11.48 -1.04
N LEU A 123 20.55 -10.68 -1.28
CA LEU A 123 19.59 -10.92 -2.37
C LEU A 123 20.22 -10.79 -3.76
N SER A 124 21.30 -10.02 -3.92
CA SER A 124 21.94 -9.81 -5.24
C SER A 124 22.47 -11.08 -5.90
N SER A 125 22.74 -12.12 -5.11
CA SER A 125 23.24 -13.43 -5.56
C SER A 125 22.20 -14.54 -5.51
N GLU A 126 20.98 -14.25 -5.09
CA GLU A 126 19.92 -15.25 -4.93
C GLU A 126 19.20 -15.53 -6.26
N VAL A 127 18.67 -16.75 -6.38
CA VAL A 127 17.95 -17.17 -7.58
C VAL A 127 16.56 -16.53 -7.58
N VAL A 128 16.24 -15.83 -8.66
CA VAL A 128 14.92 -15.24 -8.91
C VAL A 128 13.87 -16.36 -9.03
N THR A 129 12.77 -16.24 -8.29
CA THR A 129 11.66 -17.20 -8.29
C THR A 129 10.31 -16.61 -8.67
N GLY A 130 10.25 -15.30 -8.91
CA GLY A 130 9.02 -14.59 -9.25
C GLY A 130 8.53 -14.81 -10.69
N PRO A 131 7.34 -14.26 -11.02
CA PRO A 131 6.47 -13.47 -10.15
C PRO A 131 5.65 -14.33 -9.17
N HIS A 132 5.26 -13.74 -8.05
CA HIS A 132 4.50 -14.33 -6.95
C HIS A 132 3.18 -13.59 -6.76
N HIS A 133 2.09 -14.28 -6.42
CA HIS A 133 0.80 -13.64 -6.20
C HIS A 133 0.67 -13.16 -4.74
N ALA A 134 0.64 -11.84 -4.55
CA ALA A 134 0.56 -11.19 -3.24
C ALA A 134 -0.89 -10.99 -2.75
N ALA A 135 -1.83 -10.87 -3.68
CA ALA A 135 -3.25 -10.87 -3.39
C ALA A 135 -4.01 -11.64 -4.46
N VAL A 136 -5.00 -12.41 -4.04
CA VAL A 136 -5.76 -13.31 -4.90
C VAL A 136 -7.24 -13.19 -4.61
N GLN A 137 -8.05 -13.46 -5.63
CA GLN A 137 -9.49 -13.58 -5.55
C GLN A 137 -9.88 -15.01 -5.93
N VAL A 138 -10.82 -15.57 -5.17
CA VAL A 138 -11.54 -16.77 -5.56
C VAL A 138 -13.03 -16.49 -5.64
N ALA A 139 -13.62 -16.77 -6.80
CA ALA A 139 -15.03 -16.52 -7.06
C ALA A 139 -15.71 -17.71 -7.72
N GLY A 140 -16.98 -17.96 -7.37
CA GLY A 140 -17.79 -18.99 -8.00
C GLY A 140 -18.77 -19.64 -7.05
N LYS A 141 -19.25 -20.84 -7.39
CA LYS A 141 -20.17 -21.59 -6.53
C LYS A 141 -19.38 -22.55 -5.65
N ALA A 142 -19.66 -22.53 -4.35
CA ALA A 142 -19.03 -23.43 -3.41
C ALA A 142 -19.94 -23.82 -2.25
N SER A 143 -19.69 -24.99 -1.68
CA SER A 143 -20.14 -25.33 -0.34
C SER A 143 -19.34 -24.55 0.72
N SER A 144 -20.00 -24.23 1.83
CA SER A 144 -19.37 -23.56 2.96
C SER A 144 -18.39 -24.50 3.66
N TYR A 145 -17.21 -24.00 4.01
CA TYR A 145 -16.26 -24.72 4.87
C TYR A 145 -16.89 -25.10 6.24
N PHE A 146 -17.87 -24.31 6.68
CA PHE A 146 -18.60 -24.51 7.93
C PHE A 146 -19.88 -25.34 7.78
N ALA A 147 -20.19 -25.86 6.58
CA ALA A 147 -21.38 -26.69 6.37
C ALA A 147 -21.40 -27.87 7.35
N GLY A 148 -22.51 -28.05 8.07
CA GLY A 148 -22.67 -29.11 9.07
C GLY A 148 -21.83 -28.95 10.35
N ARG A 149 -21.07 -27.86 10.52
CA ARG A 149 -20.35 -27.57 11.78
C ARG A 149 -21.25 -26.84 12.77
N GLN A 150 -21.10 -27.15 14.06
CA GLN A 150 -21.81 -26.44 15.12
C GLN A 150 -21.33 -24.98 15.19
N ARG A 151 -22.29 -24.07 15.32
CA ARG A 151 -22.02 -22.64 15.48
C ARG A 151 -21.38 -22.41 16.85
N PRO A 152 -20.28 -21.64 16.94
CA PRO A 152 -19.72 -21.24 18.22
C PRO A 152 -20.76 -20.48 19.06
N GLU A 153 -20.82 -20.74 20.36
CA GLU A 153 -21.64 -19.95 21.27
C GLU A 153 -21.09 -18.53 21.36
N ARG A 154 -22.00 -17.54 21.37
CA ARG A 154 -21.61 -16.15 21.55
C ARG A 154 -21.08 -15.96 22.97
N PRO A 155 -19.92 -15.31 23.16
CA PRO A 155 -19.47 -14.92 24.49
C PRO A 155 -20.52 -14.05 25.17
N ALA A 156 -20.77 -14.29 26.47
CA ALA A 156 -21.67 -13.46 27.25
C ALA A 156 -21.18 -11.98 27.21
N PRO A 157 -22.10 -11.01 27.10
CA PRO A 157 -21.70 -9.60 27.21
C PRO A 157 -21.01 -9.37 28.57
N PRO A 158 -19.97 -8.52 28.62
CA PRO A 158 -19.38 -8.12 29.90
C PRO A 158 -20.45 -7.53 30.81
N ALA A 159 -20.38 -7.85 32.10
CA ALA A 159 -21.29 -7.28 33.09
C ALA A 159 -21.20 -5.74 33.04
N PRO A 160 -22.34 -5.02 33.15
CA PRO A 160 -22.32 -3.56 33.22
C PRO A 160 -21.40 -3.09 34.35
N ALA A 161 -20.64 -2.02 34.12
CA ALA A 161 -19.87 -1.39 35.18
C ALA A 161 -20.84 -0.88 36.26
N GLU A 162 -20.44 -0.96 37.54
CA GLU A 162 -21.25 -0.46 38.65
C GLU A 162 -21.67 0.99 38.40
N GLY A 163 -22.97 1.24 38.23
CA GLY A 163 -23.55 2.58 38.00
C GLY A 163 -24.00 2.87 36.57
N GLU A 164 -23.76 1.99 35.59
CA GLU A 164 -24.32 2.13 34.24
C GLU A 164 -25.68 1.44 34.13
N ASN A 165 -26.70 2.19 33.68
CA ASN A 165 -28.00 1.61 33.31
C ASN A 165 -27.80 0.71 32.09
N ALA A 166 -27.94 -0.61 32.27
CA ALA A 166 -27.84 -1.58 31.19
C ALA A 166 -28.89 -1.25 30.10
N LEU A 167 -28.41 -0.90 28.90
CA LEU A 167 -29.26 -0.84 27.73
C LEU A 167 -29.82 -2.25 27.47
N PRO A 168 -31.11 -2.40 27.10
CA PRO A 168 -31.65 -3.69 26.69
C PRO A 168 -30.78 -4.24 25.54
N PRO A 169 -30.41 -5.53 25.56
CA PRO A 169 -29.64 -6.10 24.45
C PRO A 169 -30.45 -5.92 23.17
N GLU A 170 -29.85 -5.25 22.17
CA GLU A 170 -30.49 -5.12 20.86
C GLU A 170 -30.83 -6.51 20.32
N PRO A 171 -32.03 -6.69 19.73
CA PRO A 171 -32.40 -7.95 19.10
C PRO A 171 -31.45 -8.21 17.93
N VAL A 172 -30.50 -9.10 18.14
CA VAL A 172 -29.52 -9.46 17.10
C VAL A 172 -30.23 -10.31 16.07
N LYS A 173 -30.24 -9.81 14.83
CA LYS A 173 -30.73 -10.55 13.68
C LYS A 173 -29.83 -11.77 13.49
N GLU A 174 -30.34 -12.97 13.76
CA GLU A 174 -29.60 -14.19 13.52
C GLU A 174 -29.26 -14.30 12.03
N LEU A 175 -27.97 -14.30 11.71
CA LEU A 175 -27.52 -14.59 10.36
C LEU A 175 -27.78 -16.07 10.07
N THR A 176 -28.54 -16.35 9.01
CA THR A 176 -28.78 -17.72 8.56
C THR A 176 -27.47 -18.28 8.00
N GLN A 177 -27.01 -19.40 8.57
CA GLN A 177 -25.85 -20.12 8.04
C GLN A 177 -26.23 -20.71 6.68
N LYS A 178 -25.41 -20.45 5.66
CA LYS A 178 -25.56 -21.04 4.33
C LYS A 178 -24.56 -22.16 4.17
N ASP A 179 -25.04 -23.33 3.76
CA ASP A 179 -24.18 -24.49 3.46
C ASP A 179 -23.58 -24.45 2.05
N LYS A 180 -24.16 -23.63 1.16
CA LYS A 180 -23.70 -23.43 -0.21
C LYS A 180 -24.15 -22.07 -0.75
N GLY A 181 -23.43 -21.57 -1.74
CA GLY A 181 -23.83 -20.36 -2.45
C GLY A 181 -22.72 -19.84 -3.36
N ASP A 182 -22.97 -18.66 -3.92
CA ASP A 182 -21.93 -17.89 -4.58
C ASP A 182 -20.98 -17.34 -3.52
N VAL A 183 -19.69 -17.61 -3.69
CA VAL A 183 -18.62 -17.13 -2.83
C VAL A 183 -17.73 -16.19 -3.61
N ASN A 184 -17.22 -15.20 -2.90
CA ASN A 184 -16.24 -14.27 -3.43
C ASN A 184 -15.29 -13.91 -2.30
N ILE A 185 -14.07 -14.44 -2.37
CA ILE A 185 -13.08 -14.38 -1.30
C ILE A 185 -11.87 -13.64 -1.84
N VAL A 186 -11.44 -12.60 -1.13
CA VAL A 186 -10.19 -11.89 -1.41
C VAL A 186 -9.23 -12.18 -0.26
N VAL A 187 -8.01 -12.59 -0.58
CA VAL A 187 -6.95 -12.83 0.40
C VAL A 187 -5.73 -12.00 0.03
N ILE A 188 -5.18 -11.31 1.02
CA ILE A 188 -4.01 -10.44 0.89
C ILE A 188 -2.92 -11.00 1.80
N GLY A 189 -1.71 -11.12 1.28
CA GLY A 189 -0.59 -11.78 1.95
C GLY A 189 0.08 -10.94 3.02
N SER A 190 -0.51 -9.80 3.36
CA SER A 190 0.05 -8.79 4.25
C SER A 190 -1.04 -8.27 5.18
N ASN A 191 -0.63 -7.82 6.35
CA ASN A 191 -1.46 -7.07 7.27
C ASN A 191 -1.62 -5.58 6.88
N LEU A 192 -1.20 -5.20 5.66
CA LEU A 192 -1.27 -3.84 5.11
C LEU A 192 -0.49 -2.79 5.92
N GLY A 193 0.33 -3.22 6.89
CA GLY A 193 1.04 -2.36 7.84
C GLY A 193 0.26 -2.02 9.13
N PHE A 194 -0.88 -2.68 9.41
CA PHE A 194 -1.75 -2.40 10.57
C PHE A 194 -1.37 -3.12 11.87
N GLU A 195 -0.13 -3.61 12.01
CA GLU A 195 0.28 -4.56 13.07
C GLU A 195 0.06 -4.07 14.51
N ASP A 196 -0.03 -2.75 14.72
CA ASP A 196 -0.17 -2.10 16.03
C ASP A 196 -1.57 -1.49 16.26
N LEU A 197 -2.52 -1.68 15.33
CA LEU A 197 -3.92 -1.31 15.53
C LEU A 197 -4.66 -2.50 16.13
N SER A 198 -4.97 -2.45 17.43
CA SER A 198 -5.85 -3.46 18.03
C SER A 198 -7.20 -3.48 17.29
N PRO A 199 -7.88 -4.64 17.18
CA PRO A 199 -9.22 -4.70 16.60
C PRO A 199 -10.17 -3.69 17.25
N SER A 200 -10.05 -3.47 18.57
CA SER A 200 -10.81 -2.44 19.28
C SER A 200 -10.52 -1.01 18.81
N ARG A 201 -9.32 -0.68 18.34
CA ARG A 201 -8.95 0.64 17.79
C ARG A 201 -9.34 0.82 16.33
N ILE A 202 -9.31 -0.26 15.53
CA ILE A 202 -9.80 -0.26 14.14
C ILE A 202 -11.32 -0.16 14.11
N LEU A 203 -11.98 -0.86 15.05
CA LEU A 203 -13.43 -0.99 15.11
C LEU A 203 -14.10 0.03 16.03
N ASP A 204 -13.36 0.77 16.86
CA ASP A 204 -13.91 1.88 17.66
C ASP A 204 -14.45 2.97 16.73
N GLY A 205 -15.78 3.13 16.72
CA GLY A 205 -16.46 4.04 15.81
C GLY A 205 -16.57 3.54 14.36
N PHE A 206 -16.18 2.30 14.05
CA PHE A 206 -16.38 1.70 12.73
C PHE A 206 -17.87 1.39 12.53
N ASN A 207 -18.51 2.17 11.67
CA ASN A 207 -19.88 1.95 11.23
C ASN A 207 -19.86 1.75 9.71
N LEU A 208 -20.49 0.68 9.21
CA LEU A 208 -20.63 0.42 7.78
C LEU A 208 -21.27 1.61 7.02
N GLY A 209 -22.14 2.38 7.69
CA GLY A 209 -22.72 3.61 7.14
C GLY A 209 -21.75 4.80 7.05
N ALA A 210 -20.64 4.79 7.79
CA ALA A 210 -19.61 5.84 7.71
C ALA A 210 -18.67 5.65 6.51
N ILE A 211 -18.51 4.41 6.01
CA ILE A 211 -17.75 4.08 4.79
C ILE A 211 -18.42 4.73 3.57
N ALA A 212 -19.76 4.70 3.52
CA ALA A 212 -20.55 5.34 2.47
C ALA A 212 -20.53 6.89 2.52
N GLN A 213 -20.05 7.49 3.62
CA GLN A 213 -20.09 8.95 3.84
C GLN A 213 -18.70 9.61 3.92
N GLU A 214 -17.61 8.88 3.64
CA GLU A 214 -16.21 9.38 3.69
C GLU A 214 -15.78 10.03 5.02
N LYS A 215 -16.55 9.86 6.10
CA LYS A 215 -16.26 10.45 7.42
C LYS A 215 -15.70 9.40 8.38
N VAL A 216 -14.52 8.87 8.06
CA VAL A 216 -13.76 8.03 9.01
C VAL A 216 -12.82 8.91 9.83
N THR A 217 -13.38 9.69 10.75
CA THR A 217 -12.63 10.58 11.67
C THR A 217 -11.67 9.84 12.61
N GLY A 218 -11.84 8.52 12.83
CA GLY A 218 -10.97 7.70 13.68
C GLY A 218 -9.60 7.35 13.08
N LEU A 219 -9.51 7.18 11.75
CA LEU A 219 -8.24 6.87 11.06
C LEU A 219 -7.28 8.06 11.07
N GLY A 220 -7.79 9.30 11.12
CA GLY A 220 -6.97 10.50 11.26
C GLY A 220 -6.14 10.56 12.55
N ALA A 221 -6.58 9.88 13.62
CA ALA A 221 -5.85 9.76 14.88
C ALA A 221 -4.79 8.63 14.87
N ALA A 222 -4.91 7.65 13.96
CA ALA A 222 -3.96 6.56 13.79
C ALA A 222 -2.70 7.00 12.99
N ILE A 223 -2.85 7.97 12.08
CA ILE A 223 -1.76 8.49 11.24
C ILE A 223 -0.58 9.08 12.06
N PRO A 224 -0.79 9.94 13.08
CA PRO A 224 0.30 10.43 13.95
C PRO A 224 0.98 9.32 14.78
N TYR A 225 0.23 8.28 15.14
CA TYR A 225 0.74 7.15 15.91
C TYR A 225 1.60 6.22 15.03
N TYR A 226 1.25 6.05 13.75
CA TYR A 226 2.09 5.33 12.80
C TYR A 226 3.35 6.10 12.42
N ILE A 227 3.28 7.43 12.25
CA ILE A 227 4.50 8.25 12.14
C ILE A 227 5.39 8.00 13.35
N ARG A 228 4.82 7.85 14.55
CA ARG A 228 5.57 7.41 15.74
C ARG A 228 6.08 5.97 15.63
N TYR A 229 5.36 5.03 15.02
CA TYR A 229 5.76 3.63 14.80
C TYR A 229 6.87 3.46 13.77
N VAL A 230 6.81 4.07 12.58
CA VAL A 230 7.94 4.06 11.62
C VAL A 230 9.14 4.77 12.21
N ASN A 231 8.92 5.86 12.96
CA ASN A 231 9.99 6.47 13.75
C ASN A 231 10.43 5.59 14.95
N ALA A 232 9.59 4.69 15.45
CA ALA A 232 9.91 3.75 16.54
C ALA A 232 10.61 2.49 16.02
N TRP A 233 10.30 2.03 14.81
CA TRP A 233 11.00 0.98 14.07
C TRP A 233 12.36 1.48 13.58
N GLY A 234 12.43 2.70 13.07
CA GLY A 234 13.69 3.40 12.83
C GLY A 234 14.51 3.53 14.13
N ARG A 235 13.86 3.72 15.29
CA ARG A 235 14.51 3.65 16.61
C ARG A 235 14.82 2.23 17.08
N PHE A 236 14.05 1.20 16.74
CA PHE A 236 14.26 -0.20 17.14
C PHE A 236 15.43 -0.81 16.36
N ILE A 237 15.52 -0.53 15.06
CA ILE A 237 16.71 -0.79 14.24
C ILE A 237 17.91 0.01 14.79
N GLY A 238 17.69 1.28 15.16
CA GLY A 238 18.70 2.11 15.83
C GLY A 238 19.14 1.59 17.21
N MET A 239 18.26 0.96 17.98
CA MET A 239 18.51 0.44 19.34
C MET A 239 19.34 -0.84 19.35
N GLN A 240 19.49 -1.55 18.23
CA GLN A 240 20.49 -2.63 18.11
C GLN A 240 21.93 -2.11 18.17
N ASN A 241 22.14 -0.78 18.10
CA ASN A 241 23.39 -0.10 18.42
C ASN A 241 23.14 0.86 19.61
N PRO A 242 23.52 0.49 20.85
CA PRO A 242 23.12 1.26 22.03
C PRO A 242 23.90 2.57 22.12
N VAL A 243 23.21 3.72 22.07
CA VAL A 243 23.78 4.99 22.54
C VAL A 243 22.81 5.67 23.51
N HIS A 244 23.36 6.13 24.63
CA HIS A 244 22.67 6.74 25.75
C HIS A 244 22.00 8.06 25.33
N LEU A 245 20.67 8.06 25.31
CA LEU A 245 19.86 9.20 24.87
C LEU A 245 19.60 10.17 26.03
N GLY A 246 20.56 11.06 26.26
CA GLY A 246 20.37 12.24 27.11
C GLY A 246 20.22 13.50 26.26
N GLN A 247 19.15 13.66 25.48
CA GLN A 247 18.66 14.98 25.06
C GLN A 247 17.28 14.92 24.40
N ARG A 248 16.44 15.91 24.75
CA ARG A 248 15.01 16.03 24.47
C ARG A 248 14.72 16.13 22.96
N GLY A 249 13.59 15.55 22.58
CA GLY A 249 13.15 15.41 21.20
C GLY A 249 12.96 16.72 20.45
N GLN A 250 13.61 16.82 19.31
CA GLN A 250 13.08 17.53 18.16
C GLN A 250 12.44 16.49 17.24
N LEU A 251 11.13 16.58 17.08
CA LEU A 251 10.36 15.89 16.04
C LEU A 251 10.92 16.35 14.70
N THR A 252 11.80 15.56 14.09
CA THR A 252 12.19 15.73 12.69
C THR A 252 10.93 15.58 11.84
N GLN A 253 10.46 16.71 11.28
CA GLN A 253 9.39 16.74 10.29
C GLN A 253 9.86 15.88 9.10
N LEU A 254 9.20 14.75 8.89
CA LEU A 254 9.47 13.88 7.74
C LEU A 254 8.81 14.49 6.50
N PRO A 255 9.51 14.57 5.35
CA PRO A 255 8.93 15.09 4.11
C PRO A 255 7.82 14.14 3.61
N GLY A 256 6.80 14.70 2.97
CA GLY A 256 5.48 14.11 2.65
C GLY A 256 5.38 12.77 1.88
N GLN A 257 6.47 12.01 1.67
CA GLN A 257 6.40 10.71 1.00
C GLN A 257 5.85 9.57 1.88
N GLN A 258 5.96 9.65 3.22
CA GLN A 258 5.42 8.58 4.10
C GLN A 258 3.89 8.59 4.22
N VAL A 259 3.24 9.70 3.86
CA VAL A 259 1.77 9.83 3.87
C VAL A 259 1.15 9.12 2.66
N GLU A 260 1.89 9.05 1.54
CA GLU A 260 1.41 8.46 0.27
C GLU A 260 1.29 6.91 0.34
N PHE A 261 2.14 6.24 1.11
CA PHE A 261 2.10 4.79 1.34
C PHE A 261 0.78 4.30 1.92
N TRP A 262 0.35 4.94 3.02
CA TRP A 262 -0.86 4.54 3.75
C TRP A 262 -2.12 4.87 2.98
N GLN A 263 -2.14 6.00 2.30
CA GLN A 263 -3.29 6.43 1.52
C GLN A 263 -3.60 5.38 0.44
N LYS A 264 -2.58 4.91 -0.30
CA LYS A 264 -2.74 3.85 -1.31
C LYS A 264 -3.18 2.50 -0.72
N ASN A 265 -2.64 2.11 0.43
CA ASN A 265 -3.07 0.87 1.11
C ASN A 265 -4.51 0.96 1.63
N LEU A 266 -4.92 2.13 2.11
CA LEU A 266 -6.29 2.41 2.54
C LEU A 266 -7.24 2.46 1.36
N ASP A 267 -6.85 3.07 0.24
CA ASP A 267 -7.64 3.10 -0.99
C ASP A 267 -7.85 1.69 -1.54
N PHE A 268 -6.82 0.83 -1.48
CA PHE A 268 -6.96 -0.59 -1.76
C PHE A 268 -7.95 -1.27 -0.82
N LEU A 269 -7.79 -1.09 0.50
CA LEU A 269 -8.67 -1.69 1.49
C LEU A 269 -10.13 -1.23 1.32
N PHE A 270 -10.36 0.06 1.08
CA PHE A 270 -11.69 0.58 0.84
C PHE A 270 -12.27 0.06 -0.49
N GLY A 271 -11.46 -0.08 -1.54
CA GLY A 271 -11.89 -0.72 -2.78
C GLY A 271 -12.35 -2.18 -2.55
N VAL A 272 -11.62 -2.92 -1.70
CA VAL A 272 -12.02 -4.28 -1.28
C VAL A 272 -13.34 -4.25 -0.49
N PHE A 273 -13.54 -3.28 0.43
CA PHE A 273 -14.79 -3.15 1.18
C PHE A 273 -15.98 -2.74 0.33
N ASP A 274 -15.83 -1.73 -0.54
CA ASP A 274 -16.88 -1.26 -1.45
C ASP A 274 -17.35 -2.41 -2.35
N TRP A 275 -16.39 -3.18 -2.88
CA TRP A 275 -16.70 -4.36 -3.65
C TRP A 275 -17.32 -5.50 -2.83
N ALA A 276 -16.83 -5.76 -1.61
CA ALA A 276 -17.38 -6.81 -0.73
C ALA A 276 -18.80 -6.51 -0.26
N THR A 277 -19.17 -5.24 -0.17
CA THR A 277 -20.54 -4.79 0.14
C THR A 277 -21.46 -4.74 -1.09
N GLY A 278 -20.93 -5.05 -2.28
CA GLY A 278 -21.71 -5.13 -3.53
C GLY A 278 -21.86 -3.82 -4.28
N ASP A 279 -21.15 -2.76 -3.87
CA ASP A 279 -21.12 -1.47 -4.58
C ASP A 279 -19.89 -1.36 -5.50
N SER A 280 -19.88 -2.19 -6.54
CA SER A 280 -18.78 -2.21 -7.53
C SER A 280 -18.65 -0.92 -8.33
N GLY A 281 -19.68 -0.07 -8.33
CA GLY A 281 -19.67 1.25 -8.96
C GLY A 281 -18.81 2.26 -8.21
N LEU A 282 -18.86 2.28 -6.88
CA LEU A 282 -18.05 3.17 -6.04
C LEU A 282 -16.55 2.81 -6.09
N ALA A 283 -16.21 1.52 -6.09
CA ALA A 283 -14.82 1.07 -6.21
C ALA A 283 -14.15 1.59 -7.50
N GLN A 284 -14.85 1.56 -8.64
CA GLN A 284 -14.33 2.07 -9.92
C GLN A 284 -14.14 3.60 -9.92
N VAL A 285 -14.98 4.35 -9.21
CA VAL A 285 -14.87 5.81 -9.11
C VAL A 285 -13.65 6.21 -8.27
N ARG A 286 -13.41 5.54 -7.13
CA ARG A 286 -12.25 5.83 -6.27
C ARG A 286 -10.94 5.47 -6.95
N ALA A 287 -10.89 4.32 -7.64
CA ALA A 287 -9.71 3.90 -8.40
C ALA A 287 -9.35 4.87 -9.54
N LYS A 288 -10.28 5.73 -9.97
CA LYS A 288 -10.07 6.75 -11.01
C LYS A 288 -9.74 8.14 -10.45
N ALA A 289 -10.04 8.41 -9.18
CA ALA A 289 -9.83 9.71 -8.55
C ALA A 289 -8.37 9.94 -8.12
N ASP A 290 -7.62 8.87 -7.87
CA ASP A 290 -6.22 8.92 -7.40
C ASP A 290 -5.19 9.08 -8.54
N ASP A 291 -5.62 9.76 -9.61
CA ASP A 291 -4.88 9.90 -10.87
C ASP A 291 -3.99 11.15 -10.84
N ASP A 292 -2.99 11.16 -9.96
CA ASP A 292 -1.80 11.98 -10.24
C ASP A 292 -1.16 11.35 -11.49
N ARG A 293 -1.20 12.06 -12.62
CA ARG A 293 -0.65 11.59 -13.91
C ARG A 293 0.81 12.06 -14.06
N PRO A 294 1.82 11.38 -13.49
CA PRO A 294 3.19 11.62 -13.92
C PRO A 294 3.28 11.18 -15.37
N LEU A 295 3.65 12.14 -16.21
CA LEU A 295 3.92 11.96 -17.63
C LEU A 295 4.77 10.70 -17.84
N GLY A 296 4.33 9.82 -18.76
CA GLY A 296 4.92 8.50 -19.02
C GLY A 296 6.30 8.53 -19.67
N PHE A 297 7.27 9.15 -18.99
CA PHE A 297 8.66 9.18 -19.44
C PHE A 297 9.30 7.82 -19.18
N LYS A 298 9.79 7.16 -20.24
CA LYS A 298 10.44 5.84 -20.13
C LYS A 298 11.85 5.92 -19.55
N THR A 299 12.44 7.12 -19.51
CA THR A 299 13.81 7.37 -19.03
C THR A 299 13.92 8.72 -18.33
N ASP A 300 14.80 8.82 -17.33
CA ASP A 300 15.08 10.08 -16.62
C ASP A 300 15.63 11.18 -17.55
N THR A 301 16.34 10.79 -18.60
CA THR A 301 16.86 11.72 -19.61
C THR A 301 15.73 12.40 -20.38
N GLN A 302 14.69 11.67 -20.78
CA GLN A 302 13.52 12.24 -21.45
C GLN A 302 12.78 13.21 -20.52
N LYS A 303 12.58 12.82 -19.25
CA LYS A 303 11.97 13.68 -18.24
C LYS A 303 12.74 14.99 -18.07
N LYS A 304 14.07 14.92 -17.94
CA LYS A 304 14.94 16.10 -17.82
C LYS A 304 14.88 16.98 -19.07
N LEU A 305 14.93 16.39 -20.25
CA LEU A 305 14.94 17.13 -21.52
C LEU A 305 13.63 17.90 -21.75
N VAL A 306 12.49 17.27 -21.46
CA VAL A 306 11.17 17.94 -21.53
C VAL A 306 11.05 19.03 -20.46
N SER A 307 11.50 18.76 -19.23
CA SER A 307 11.44 19.72 -18.13
C SER A 307 12.29 20.96 -18.44
N TYR A 308 13.55 20.77 -18.84
CA TYR A 308 14.43 21.89 -19.23
C TYR A 308 13.93 22.61 -20.49
N GLY A 309 13.38 21.87 -21.44
CA GLY A 309 12.75 22.43 -22.64
C GLY A 309 11.59 23.36 -22.31
N LEU A 310 10.73 23.01 -21.35
CA LEU A 310 9.63 23.89 -20.91
C LEU A 310 10.12 25.06 -20.06
N VAL A 311 11.04 24.82 -19.12
CA VAL A 311 11.58 25.85 -18.21
C VAL A 311 12.33 26.94 -18.97
N PHE A 312 13.16 26.59 -19.95
CA PHE A 312 13.94 27.57 -20.71
C PHE A 312 13.31 27.95 -22.05
N GLY A 313 12.61 27.03 -22.71
CA GLY A 313 12.02 27.26 -24.02
C GLY A 313 10.86 28.24 -24.00
N LEU A 314 10.01 28.22 -22.97
CA LEU A 314 8.90 29.18 -22.86
C LEU A 314 9.41 30.62 -22.69
N PRO A 315 10.28 30.96 -21.72
CA PRO A 315 10.87 32.29 -21.62
C PRO A 315 11.59 32.74 -22.91
N ALA A 316 12.37 31.84 -23.54
CA ALA A 316 13.07 32.15 -24.79
C ALA A 316 12.10 32.46 -25.93
N ALA A 317 10.99 31.71 -26.05
CA ALA A 317 9.95 31.95 -27.04
C ALA A 317 9.28 33.33 -26.84
N PHE A 318 9.02 33.73 -25.59
CA PHE A 318 8.50 35.07 -25.29
C PHE A 318 9.47 36.19 -25.68
N VAL A 319 10.76 36.02 -25.40
CA VAL A 319 11.80 36.97 -25.81
C VAL A 319 11.88 37.08 -27.33
N LEU A 320 11.86 35.94 -28.05
CA LEU A 320 11.85 35.92 -29.51
C LEU A 320 10.60 36.61 -30.08
N LEU A 321 9.41 36.33 -29.54
CA LEU A 321 8.17 37.01 -29.94
C LEU A 321 8.25 38.52 -29.72
N ALA A 322 8.82 38.97 -28.60
CA ALA A 322 9.02 40.39 -28.32
C ALA A 322 9.97 41.04 -29.34
N LEU A 323 11.08 40.39 -29.67
CA LEU A 323 12.04 40.86 -30.67
C LEU A 323 11.42 40.94 -32.08
N VAL A 324 10.69 39.90 -32.50
CA VAL A 324 9.96 39.88 -33.78
C VAL A 324 8.94 41.01 -33.85
N ARG A 325 8.15 41.21 -32.78
CA ARG A 325 7.18 42.30 -32.68
C ARG A 325 7.84 43.67 -32.77
N LEU A 326 9.00 43.86 -32.13
CA LEU A 326 9.78 45.09 -32.21
C LEU A 326 10.32 45.33 -33.62
N TRP A 327 10.78 44.28 -34.30
CA TRP A 327 11.28 44.37 -35.67
C TRP A 327 10.18 44.76 -36.66
N ILE A 328 9.00 44.14 -36.57
CA ILE A 328 7.83 44.48 -37.39
C ILE A 328 7.42 45.95 -37.16
N ARG A 329 7.36 46.40 -35.91
CA ARG A 329 7.05 47.80 -35.57
C ARG A 329 8.07 48.79 -36.17
N ARG A 330 9.37 48.46 -36.13
CA ARG A 330 10.42 49.29 -36.73
C ARG A 330 10.31 49.32 -38.25
N ALA A 331 10.00 48.19 -38.88
CA ALA A 331 9.81 48.11 -40.33
C ALA A 331 8.59 48.92 -40.81
N ALA A 332 7.48 48.90 -40.07
CA ALA A 332 6.29 49.69 -40.38
C ALA A 332 6.55 51.21 -40.31
N ARG A 333 7.33 51.69 -39.34
CA ARG A 333 7.71 53.11 -39.23
C ARG A 333 8.58 53.60 -40.39
N ARG A 334 9.44 52.73 -40.94
CA ARG A 334 10.27 53.08 -42.11
C ARG A 334 9.47 53.30 -43.40
N ARG A 335 8.26 52.75 -43.49
CA ARG A 335 7.35 52.90 -44.65
C ARG A 335 6.49 54.18 -44.61
N LEU A 336 6.52 54.94 -43.52
CA LEU A 336 5.73 56.18 -43.33
C LEU A 336 6.56 57.46 -43.39
N THR A 337 7.74 57.42 -44.02
CA THR A 337 8.47 58.63 -44.44
C THR A 337 8.20 58.81 -45.93
N PRO A 338 7.25 59.69 -46.33
CA PRO A 338 7.23 60.17 -47.70
C PRO A 338 8.53 60.95 -47.92
N GLN A 339 9.30 60.55 -48.93
CA GLN A 339 10.24 61.49 -49.53
C GLN A 339 9.40 62.65 -50.08
N GLY A 340 9.74 63.88 -49.65
CA GLY A 340 9.21 65.09 -50.25
C GLY A 340 9.66 65.27 -51.68
#